data_AF-A0A1C4JA02-F1
#
_entry.id   AF-A0A1C4JA02-F1
#
_cell.length_a   1.000
_cell.length_b   1.000
_cell.length_c   1.000
_cell.angle_alpha   90.00
_cell.angle_beta   90.00
_cell.angle_gamma   90.00
#
_symmetry.space_group_name_H-M   'P 1'
#
loop_
_entity.id
_entity.type
_entity.pdbx_description
1 polymer ?
#
loop_
_entity_poly.entity_id
_entity_poly.type
_entity_poly.pdbx_seq_one_letter_code
_entity_poly.pdbx_strand_id
1 'polypeptide(L)'
;MPYGRVTAAQFIARKLSEPYEAELGGHNPEATHHLLAAVHADLACPPSGHFVSWNDCYAGAQVRPLPHKASFVLDNGHPRPLPAHLTGAAARRFLAATRIALRIQQAARLMPLGNQG
;
A
#
# COMPACT_ATOMS: atom_id res chain seq x y z
N MET A 1 10.86 -7.69 20.05
CA MET A 1 9.78 -6.71 20.28
C MET A 1 8.45 -7.42 20.08
N PRO A 2 7.44 -7.28 20.96
CA PRO A 2 6.18 -7.97 20.78
C PRO A 2 5.38 -7.26 19.69
N TYR A 3 5.06 -7.99 18.64
CA TYR A 3 4.12 -7.63 17.58
C TYR A 3 2.85 -7.03 18.22
N GLY A 4 2.62 -5.74 18.05
CA GLY A 4 1.37 -5.11 18.47
C GLY A 4 0.22 -5.87 17.81
N ARG A 5 -0.60 -6.56 18.60
CA ARG A 5 -1.76 -7.31 18.10
C ARG A 5 -2.62 -6.36 17.27
N VAL A 6 -2.72 -6.62 15.97
CA VAL A 6 -3.66 -5.90 15.09
C VAL A 6 -5.06 -6.09 15.68
N THR A 7 -5.69 -5.00 16.08
CA THR A 7 -7.04 -5.06 16.64
C THR A 7 -8.07 -5.16 15.52
N ALA A 8 -9.22 -5.77 15.79
CA ALA A 8 -10.32 -5.81 14.83
C ALA A 8 -10.72 -4.40 14.35
N ALA A 9 -10.61 -3.39 15.21
CA ALA A 9 -10.86 -1.99 14.86
C ALA A 9 -9.87 -1.43 13.82
N GLN A 10 -8.58 -1.75 13.92
CA GLN A 10 -7.58 -1.37 12.90
C GLN A 10 -7.84 -2.07 11.57
N PHE A 11 -8.34 -3.32 11.61
CA PHE A 11 -8.72 -4.04 10.41
C PHE A 11 -10.01 -3.49 9.77
N ILE A 12 -10.95 -2.98 10.57
CA ILE A 12 -12.17 -2.32 10.06
C ILE A 12 -11.83 -0.96 9.44
N ALA A 13 -10.93 -0.18 10.04
CA ALA A 13 -10.45 1.09 9.48
C ALA A 13 -9.58 0.92 8.22
N ARG A 14 -9.22 -0.32 7.87
CA ARG A 14 -8.48 -0.66 6.66
C ARG A 14 -9.27 -0.38 5.39
N LYS A 15 -10.58 -0.63 5.41
CA LYS A 15 -11.46 -0.47 4.26
C LYS A 15 -12.17 0.87 4.38
N LEU A 16 -12.26 1.58 3.26
CA LEU A 16 -13.13 2.74 3.17
C LEU A 16 -14.59 2.27 3.13
N SER A 17 -15.51 3.16 3.47
CA SER A 17 -16.93 2.90 3.21
C SER A 17 -17.16 2.82 1.71
N GLU A 18 -18.06 1.95 1.28
CA GLU A 18 -18.57 2.00 -0.09
C GLU A 18 -19.24 3.35 -0.35
N PRO A 19 -19.15 3.89 -1.58
CA PRO A 19 -18.58 3.29 -2.79
C PRO A 19 -17.06 3.47 -2.96
N TYR A 20 -16.38 4.16 -2.03
CA TYR A 20 -15.00 4.60 -2.20
C TYR A 20 -14.01 3.45 -2.25
N GLU A 21 -14.26 2.36 -1.53
CA GLU A 21 -13.41 1.17 -1.55
C GLU A 21 -13.45 0.49 -2.91
N ALA A 22 -14.62 0.32 -3.53
CA ALA A 22 -14.74 -0.20 -4.88
C ALA A 22 -14.11 0.75 -5.92
N GLU A 23 -14.36 2.06 -5.80
CA GLU A 23 -13.86 3.05 -6.77
C GLU A 23 -12.33 3.13 -6.76
N LEU A 24 -11.72 3.19 -5.56
CA LEU A 24 -10.27 3.19 -5.41
C LEU A 24 -9.66 1.81 -5.56
N GLY A 25 -10.35 0.75 -5.19
CA GLY A 25 -9.87 -0.63 -5.25
C GLY A 25 -9.96 -1.25 -6.65
N GLY A 26 -10.78 -0.70 -7.53
CA GLY A 26 -11.06 -1.24 -8.86
C GLY A 26 -11.87 -2.54 -8.79
N HIS A 27 -11.74 -3.42 -9.79
CA HIS A 27 -12.49 -4.67 -9.88
C HIS A 27 -12.24 -5.63 -8.69
N ASN A 28 -11.08 -5.55 -8.04
CA ASN A 28 -10.78 -6.38 -6.87
C ASN A 28 -10.02 -5.57 -5.81
N PRO A 29 -10.74 -4.86 -4.91
CA PRO A 29 -10.14 -4.02 -3.87
C PRO A 29 -9.20 -4.78 -2.93
N GLU A 30 -9.54 -6.03 -2.60
CA GLU A 30 -8.72 -6.87 -1.74
C GLU A 30 -7.35 -7.15 -2.39
N ALA A 31 -7.35 -7.55 -3.67
CA ALA A 31 -6.11 -7.78 -4.41
C ALA A 31 -5.27 -6.49 -4.51
N THR A 32 -5.91 -5.33 -4.66
CA THR A 32 -5.25 -4.02 -4.67
C THR A 32 -4.57 -3.72 -3.34
N HIS A 33 -5.23 -3.98 -2.20
CA HIS A 33 -4.60 -3.86 -0.88
C HIS A 33 -3.38 -4.77 -0.75
N HIS A 34 -3.51 -6.05 -1.13
CA HIS A 34 -2.41 -7.02 -1.07
C HIS A 34 -1.22 -6.60 -1.92
N LEU A 35 -1.47 -6.14 -3.14
CA LEU A 35 -0.43 -5.68 -4.05
C LEU A 35 0.34 -4.49 -3.48
N LEU A 36 -0.37 -3.45 -3.01
CA LEU A 36 0.29 -2.24 -2.48
C LEU A 36 1.05 -2.53 -1.18
N ALA A 37 0.50 -3.37 -0.30
CA ALA A 37 1.18 -3.76 0.93
C ALA A 37 2.43 -4.61 0.66
N ALA A 38 2.36 -5.55 -0.30
CA ALA A 38 3.50 -6.36 -0.71
C ALA A 38 4.62 -5.50 -1.33
N VAL A 39 4.26 -4.54 -2.17
CA VAL A 39 5.25 -3.62 -2.77
C VAL A 39 5.86 -2.71 -1.72
N HIS A 40 5.10 -2.21 -0.74
CA HIS A 40 5.69 -1.47 0.37
C HIS A 40 6.72 -2.32 1.13
N ALA A 41 6.41 -3.58 1.41
CA ALA A 41 7.34 -4.50 2.07
C ALA A 41 8.58 -4.78 1.21
N ASP A 42 8.44 -4.97 -0.10
CA ASP A 42 9.56 -5.11 -1.04
C ASP A 42 10.48 -3.86 -1.04
N LEU A 43 9.89 -2.67 -0.90
CA LEU A 43 10.62 -1.40 -0.81
C LEU A 43 11.35 -1.23 0.52
N ALA A 44 10.68 -1.57 1.63
CA ALA A 44 11.20 -1.35 2.98
C ALA A 44 12.23 -2.40 3.42
N CYS A 45 12.20 -3.59 2.81
CA CYS A 45 13.05 -4.72 3.17
C CYS A 45 13.89 -5.19 1.97
N PRO A 46 14.92 -4.44 1.53
CA PRO A 46 15.89 -4.98 0.59
C PRO A 46 16.62 -6.19 1.23
N PRO A 47 17.17 -7.09 0.40
CA PRO A 47 17.76 -8.36 0.85
C PRO A 47 18.98 -8.22 1.79
N SER A 48 19.55 -7.02 1.94
CA SER A 48 20.69 -6.77 2.83
C SER A 48 20.31 -5.94 4.06
N GLY A 49 20.13 -6.60 5.22
CA GLY A 49 20.38 -5.99 6.52
C GLY A 49 19.27 -5.16 7.19
N HIS A 50 18.05 -5.67 7.30
CA HIS A 50 16.97 -4.98 8.05
C HIS A 50 16.60 -5.64 9.37
N PHE A 51 16.32 -4.80 10.38
CA PHE A 51 15.81 -5.21 11.69
C PHE A 51 14.30 -5.56 11.67
N VAL A 52 13.58 -5.13 10.64
CA VAL A 52 12.13 -5.36 10.47
C VAL A 52 11.93 -6.36 9.35
N SER A 53 11.13 -7.40 9.63
CA SER A 53 10.88 -8.45 8.64
C SER A 53 9.95 -7.97 7.53
N TRP A 54 10.05 -8.58 6.34
CA TRP A 54 9.12 -8.30 5.23
C TRP A 54 7.66 -8.48 5.67
N ASN A 55 7.38 -9.50 6.48
CA ASN A 55 6.05 -9.78 7.00
C ASN A 55 5.54 -8.66 7.92
N ASP A 56 6.43 -8.03 8.69
CA ASP A 56 6.08 -6.90 9.55
C ASP A 56 5.74 -5.65 8.75
N CYS A 57 6.56 -5.32 7.75
CA CYS A 57 6.27 -4.22 6.84
C CYS A 57 4.96 -4.45 6.08
N TYR A 58 4.74 -5.69 5.63
CA TYR A 58 3.52 -6.08 4.95
C TYR A 58 2.29 -5.96 5.86
N ALA A 59 2.35 -6.49 7.09
CA ALA A 59 1.25 -6.42 8.05
C ALA A 59 0.93 -4.97 8.47
N GLY A 60 1.97 -4.16 8.69
CA GLY A 60 1.85 -2.75 9.01
C GLY A 60 1.23 -1.93 7.87
N ALA A 61 1.60 -2.21 6.62
CA ALA A 61 0.93 -1.60 5.47
C ALA A 61 -0.49 -2.12 5.31
N GLN A 62 -0.74 -3.41 5.60
CA GLN A 62 -2.04 -4.02 5.40
C GLN A 62 -3.15 -3.33 6.19
N VAL A 63 -2.91 -2.83 7.40
CA VAL A 63 -3.97 -2.19 8.20
C VAL A 63 -4.37 -0.78 7.72
N ARG A 64 -3.70 -0.23 6.70
CA ARG A 64 -3.95 1.13 6.21
C ARG A 64 -5.00 1.17 5.08
N PRO A 65 -5.71 2.29 4.88
CA PRO A 65 -6.61 2.46 3.74
C PRO A 65 -5.83 2.60 2.42
N LEU A 66 -6.52 2.39 1.29
CA LEU A 66 -5.93 2.40 -0.05
C LEU A 66 -5.14 3.68 -0.39
N PRO A 67 -5.61 4.91 -0.09
CA PRO A 67 -4.84 6.13 -0.34
C PRO A 67 -3.49 6.16 0.39
N HIS A 68 -3.47 5.71 1.64
CA HIS A 68 -2.25 5.66 2.45
C HIS A 68 -1.29 4.57 1.92
N LYS A 69 -1.81 3.41 1.53
CA LYS A 69 -1.00 2.38 0.87
C LYS A 69 -0.39 2.89 -0.44
N ALA A 70 -1.15 3.65 -1.23
CA ALA A 70 -0.66 4.26 -2.46
C ALA A 70 0.46 5.28 -2.19
N SER A 71 0.38 6.07 -1.12
CA SER A 71 1.44 7.03 -0.77
C SER A 71 2.75 6.38 -0.34
N PHE A 72 2.76 5.11 0.08
CA PHE A 72 4.02 4.39 0.32
C PHE A 72 4.79 4.02 -0.94
N VAL A 73 4.09 3.86 -2.06
CA VAL A 73 4.68 3.54 -3.37
C VAL A 73 5.15 4.81 -4.09
N LEU A 74 4.45 5.92 -3.87
CA LEU A 74 4.76 7.23 -4.44
C LEU A 74 5.71 8.03 -3.53
N ASP A 75 6.33 9.05 -4.10
CA ASP A 75 7.10 10.07 -3.38
C ASP A 75 6.50 11.44 -3.68
N ASN A 76 5.89 12.07 -2.68
CA ASN A 76 5.13 13.32 -2.84
C ASN A 76 4.12 13.31 -4.01
N GLY A 77 3.53 12.14 -4.29
CA GLY A 77 2.59 11.95 -5.40
C GLY A 77 3.20 11.67 -6.76
N HIS A 78 4.52 11.56 -6.82
CA HIS A 78 5.24 11.18 -8.02
C HIS A 78 5.70 9.73 -7.95
N PRO A 79 5.82 9.03 -9.08
CA PRO A 79 6.43 7.71 -9.14
C PRO A 79 7.87 7.76 -8.61
N ARG A 80 8.20 6.85 -7.70
CA ARG A 80 9.59 6.61 -7.34
C ARG A 80 10.31 5.89 -8.49
N PRO A 81 11.62 6.14 -8.69
CA PRO A 81 12.42 5.30 -9.57
C PRO A 81 12.39 3.85 -9.07
N LEU A 82 12.41 2.88 -9.99
CA LEU A 82 12.50 1.47 -9.65
C LEU A 82 13.81 1.23 -8.88
N PRO A 83 13.76 0.75 -7.62
CA PRO A 83 14.98 0.47 -6.87
C PRO A 83 15.77 -0.67 -7.50
N ALA A 84 17.09 -0.54 -7.53
CA ALA A 84 17.97 -1.52 -8.18
C ALA A 84 17.87 -2.94 -7.60
N HIS A 85 17.48 -3.07 -6.33
CA HIS A 85 17.30 -4.37 -5.67
C HIS A 85 16.00 -5.07 -6.07
N LEU A 86 15.01 -4.34 -6.61
CA LEU A 86 13.79 -4.94 -7.13
C LEU A 86 14.03 -5.45 -8.54
N THR A 87 14.13 -6.77 -8.67
CA THR A 87 14.36 -7.44 -9.96
C THR A 87 13.24 -8.43 -10.28
N GLY A 88 13.17 -8.87 -11.55
CA GLY A 88 12.26 -9.92 -11.98
C GLY A 88 10.79 -9.65 -11.64
N ALA A 89 10.18 -10.54 -10.85
CA ALA A 89 8.79 -10.43 -10.45
C ALA A 89 8.52 -9.22 -9.55
N ALA A 90 9.45 -8.89 -8.64
CA ALA A 90 9.30 -7.74 -7.74
C ALA A 90 9.29 -6.41 -8.52
N ALA A 91 10.15 -6.28 -9.53
CA ALA A 91 10.14 -5.13 -10.44
C ALA A 91 8.80 -4.97 -11.17
N ARG A 92 8.26 -6.07 -11.72
CA ARG A 92 6.96 -6.05 -12.40
C ARG A 92 5.83 -5.65 -11.45
N ARG A 93 5.82 -6.18 -10.22
CA ARG A 93 4.84 -5.80 -9.19
C ARG A 93 4.94 -4.32 -8.84
N PHE A 94 6.15 -3.80 -8.64
CA PHE A 94 6.37 -2.38 -8.34
C PHE A 94 5.82 -1.46 -9.44
N LEU A 95 6.09 -1.78 -10.71
CA LEU A 95 5.59 -1.00 -11.85
C LEU A 95 4.06 -1.03 -11.94
N ALA A 96 3.44 -2.20 -11.73
CA ALA A 96 1.98 -2.32 -11.70
C ALA A 96 1.37 -1.53 -10.53
N ALA A 97 1.94 -1.68 -9.33
CA ALA A 97 1.51 -0.97 -8.13
C ALA A 97 1.65 0.56 -8.28
N THR A 98 2.71 1.04 -8.95
CA THR A 98 2.92 2.47 -9.21
C THR A 98 1.78 3.07 -10.04
N ARG A 99 1.36 2.38 -11.11
CA ARG A 99 0.22 2.83 -11.95
C ARG A 99 -1.07 2.89 -11.15
N ILE A 100 -1.32 1.87 -10.34
CA ILE A 100 -2.50 1.80 -9.47
C ILE A 100 -2.46 2.90 -8.40
N ALA A 101 -1.30 3.13 -7.78
CA ALA A 101 -1.12 4.15 -6.76
C ALA A 101 -1.38 5.56 -7.32
N LEU A 102 -0.89 5.86 -8.54
CA LEU A 102 -1.20 7.12 -9.23
C LEU A 102 -2.70 7.30 -9.44
N ARG A 103 -3.38 6.27 -9.95
CA ARG A 103 -4.84 6.30 -10.15
C ARG A 103 -5.57 6.57 -8.84
N ILE A 104 -5.21 5.84 -7.78
CA ILE A 104 -5.80 6.00 -6.44
C ILE A 104 -5.57 7.43 -5.94
N GLN A 105 -4.36 7.97 -6.06
CA GLN A 105 -4.08 9.33 -5.60
C GLN A 105 -4.91 10.37 -6.35
N GLN A 106 -5.02 10.24 -7.68
CA GLN A 106 -5.82 11.15 -8.50
C GLN A 106 -7.30 11.09 -8.13
N ALA A 107 -7.86 9.89 -8.01
CA ALA A 107 -9.26 9.69 -7.66
C ALA A 107 -9.56 10.16 -6.22
N ALA A 108 -8.68 9.84 -5.27
CA ALA A 108 -8.85 10.21 -3.87
C ALA A 108 -8.89 11.74 -3.63
N ARG A 109 -8.21 12.53 -4.46
CA ARG A 109 -8.26 14.02 -4.39
C ARG A 109 -9.65 14.59 -4.66
N LEU A 110 -10.48 13.87 -5.38
CA LEU A 110 -11.82 14.29 -5.79
C LEU A 110 -12.91 13.79 -4.83
N MET A 111 -12.53 12.99 -3.84
CA MET A 111 -13.45 12.34 -2.92
C MET A 111 -13.47 13.06 -1.57
N PRO A 112 -14.63 13.16 -0.90
CA PRO A 112 -14.72 13.67 0.47
C PRO A 112 -14.29 12.58 1.47
N LEU A 113 -13.06 12.09 1.30
CA LEU A 113 -12.41 11.19 2.24
C LEU A 113 -12.07 12.03 3.47
N GLY A 114 -13.04 12.21 4.38
CA GLY A 114 -12.85 12.97 5.61
C GLY A 114 -11.55 12.53 6.30
N ASN A 115 -10.86 13.45 6.97
CA ASN A 115 -9.50 13.31 7.55
C ASN A 115 -9.19 11.91 8.13
N GLN A 116 -8.83 10.96 7.28
CA GLN A 116 -8.41 9.61 7.66
C GLN A 116 -6.88 9.64 7.67
N GLY A 117 -6.36 10.33 8.70
CA GLY A 117 -4.93 10.48 8.99
C GLY A 117 -4.22 9.15 9.25
#